data_AF-A0A935PWQ7-F1
#
_entry.id   AF-A0A935PWQ7-F1
#
_cell.length_a   1.000
_cell.length_b   1.000
_cell.length_c   1.000
_cell.angle_alpha   90.00
_cell.angle_beta   90.00
_cell.angle_gamma   90.00
#
_symmetry.space_group_name_H-M   'P 1'
#
loop_
_entity.id
_entity.type
_entity.pdbx_description
1 polymer ?
#
loop_
_entity_poly.entity_id
_entity_poly.type
_entity_poly.pdbx_seq_one_letter_code
_entity_poly.pdbx_strand_id
1 'polypeptide(L)' 'MQLSVGGETFAMRQVEAASGARYVAVDDATSSFWSKGDRATLVIRGQAYPTCLQVTAKDGPFRTVSRRSG' A
#
# COMPACT_ATOMS: atom_id res chain seq x y z
N MET A 1 10.18 7.05 4.07
CA MET A 1 9.51 5.96 3.33
C MET A 1 9.63 6.28 1.84
N GLN A 2 9.77 5.28 0.97
CA GLN A 2 9.73 5.49 -0.47
C GLN A 2 8.49 4.83 -1.05
N LEU A 3 7.81 5.53 -1.95
CA LEU A 3 6.64 5.03 -2.66
C LEU A 3 7.02 4.88 -4.13
N SER A 4 6.93 3.67 -4.67
CA SER A 4 7.17 3.43 -6.10
C SER A 4 5.86 3.15 -6.83
N VAL A 5 5.54 3.97 -7.82
CA VAL A 5 4.30 3.88 -8.62
C VAL A 5 4.66 4.04 -10.09
N GLY A 6 4.27 3.08 -10.93
CA GLY A 6 4.48 3.17 -12.38
C GLY A 6 5.95 3.30 -12.82
N GLY A 7 6.90 2.91 -11.98
CA GLY A 7 8.35 3.06 -12.25
C GLY A 7 8.97 4.36 -11.73
N GLU A 8 8.16 5.30 -11.24
CA GLU A 8 8.65 6.48 -10.52
C GLU A 8 8.75 6.17 -9.02
N THR A 9 9.71 6.79 -8.33
CA THR A 9 9.87 6.67 -6.87
C THR A 9 9.76 8.05 -6.22
N PHE A 10 8.87 8.16 -5.25
CA PHE A 10 8.60 9.38 -4.50
C PHE A 10 9.14 9.23 -3.08
N ALA A 11 9.88 10.25 -2.62
CA ALA A 11 10.26 10.35 -1.22
C ALA A 11 9.05 10.79 -0.40
N MET A 12 8.61 9.94 0.54
CA MET A 12 7.42 10.19 1.35
C MET A 12 7.80 10.51 2.79
N ARG A 13 7.25 11.61 3.30
CA ARG A 13 7.33 12.02 4.71
C ARG A 13 6.05 11.62 5.43
N GLN A 14 6.21 10.99 6.59
CA GLN A 14 5.09 10.68 7.46
C GLN A 14 4.54 11.96 8.07
N VAL A 15 3.22 12.08 8.09
CA VAL A 15 2.51 13.20 8.72
C VAL A 15 1.55 12.66 9.77
N GLU A 16 1.25 13.48 10.76
CA GLU A 16 0.32 13.13 11.82
C GLU A 16 -1.07 12.83 11.25
N ALA A 17 -1.68 11.74 11.72
CA ALA A 17 -3.00 11.31 11.29
C ALA A 17 -3.79 10.80 12.49
N ALA A 18 -5.07 11.17 12.56
CA ALA A 18 -5.96 10.75 13.63
C ALA A 18 -6.17 9.22 13.73
N SER A 19 -5.98 8.49 12.63
CA SER A 19 -6.01 7.02 12.63
C SER A 19 -5.25 6.48 11.43
N GLY A 20 -4.31 5.57 11.68
CA GLY A 20 -3.49 4.94 10.65
C GLY A 20 -2.20 5.70 10.34
N ALA A 21 -1.62 5.46 9.18
CA ALA A 21 -0.36 6.06 8.77
C ALA A 21 -0.55 6.87 7.49
N ARG A 22 -0.38 8.19 7.60
CA ARG A 22 -0.47 9.11 6.47
C ARG A 22 0.92 9.58 6.07
N TYR A 23 1.14 9.63 4.77
CA TYR A 23 2.39 10.03 4.16
C TYR A 23 2.10 10.99 3.01
N VAL A 24 2.94 12.01 2.87
CA VAL A 24 2.85 13.01 1.81
C VAL A 24 4.20 13.06 1.12
N ALA A 25 4.22 13.19 -0.21
CA ALA A 25 5.48 13.29 -0.93
C ALA A 25 6.19 14.60 -0.56
N VAL A 26 7.50 14.52 -0.40
CA VAL A 26 8.35 15.66 -0.04
C VAL A 26 8.42 16.66 -1.19
N ASP A 27 8.51 16.14 -2.41
CA ASP A 27 8.69 16.94 -3.62
C ASP A 27 7.36 17.40 -4.24
N ASP A 28 6.24 16.77 -3.83
CA ASP A 28 4.91 17.05 -4.38
C ASP A 28 3.81 16.85 -3.33
N ALA A 29 3.31 17.95 -2.76
CA ALA A 29 2.24 17.91 -1.77
C ALA A 29 0.90 17.38 -2.32
N THR A 30 0.72 17.31 -3.65
CA THR A 30 -0.48 16.75 -4.27
C THR A 30 -0.45 15.22 -4.34
N SER A 31 0.69 14.60 -3.99
CA SER A 31 0.85 13.16 -3.85
C SER A 31 0.81 12.75 -2.38
N SER A 32 -0.14 11.89 -2.02
CA SER A 32 -0.30 11.40 -0.65
C SER A 32 -0.73 9.94 -0.61
N PHE A 33 -0.24 9.24 0.39
CA PHE A 33 -0.58 7.86 0.68
C PHE A 33 -1.10 7.77 2.10
N TRP A 34 -2.27 7.17 2.28
CA TRP A 34 -2.86 7.00 3.60
C TRP A 34 -3.34 5.58 3.79
N SER A 35 -2.77 4.88 4.77
CA SER A 35 -3.24 3.57 5.20
C SER A 35 -4.03 3.67 6.49
N LYS A 36 -5.16 2.98 6.55
CA LYS A 36 -6.03 2.88 7.72
C LYS A 36 -6.54 1.45 7.83
N GLY A 37 -6.00 0.70 8.80
CA GLY A 37 -6.36 -0.71 9.01
C GLY A 37 -5.91 -1.58 7.84
N ASP A 38 -6.87 -2.23 7.19
CA ASP A 38 -6.70 -3.11 6.03
C ASP A 38 -6.80 -2.37 4.69
N ARG A 39 -7.15 -1.09 4.69
CA ARG A 39 -7.35 -0.27 3.49
C ARG A 39 -6.28 0.80 3.34
N ALA A 40 -5.94 1.11 2.10
CA ALA A 40 -5.03 2.18 1.74
C ALA A 40 -5.62 3.02 0.60
N THR A 41 -5.55 4.34 0.75
CA THR A 41 -5.90 5.31 -0.29
C THR A 41 -4.63 5.91 -0.83
N LEU A 42 -4.55 6.02 -2.16
CA LEU A 42 -3.43 6.61 -2.87
C LEU A 42 -3.91 7.78 -3.72
N VAL A 43 -3.21 8.90 -3.62
CA VAL A 43 -3.39 10.07 -4.49
C VAL A 43 -2.02 10.40 -5.08
N ILE A 44 -1.90 10.47 -6.39
CA ILE A 44 -0.66 10.86 -7.09
C ILE A 44 -0.96 12.08 -7.95
N ARG A 45 -0.20 13.15 -7.81
CA ARG A 45 -0.34 14.39 -8.59
C ARG A 45 -1.78 14.93 -8.61
N GLY A 46 -2.48 14.82 -7.47
CA GLY A 46 -3.90 15.20 -7.35
C GLY A 46 -4.91 14.18 -7.89
N GLN A 47 -4.47 13.11 -8.56
CA GLN A 47 -5.34 12.03 -9.03
C GLN A 47 -5.54 10.99 -7.93
N ALA A 48 -6.79 10.81 -7.48
CA ALA A 48 -7.16 9.75 -6.55
C ALA A 48 -7.23 8.39 -7.28
N TYR A 49 -6.56 7.40 -6.71
CA TYR A 49 -6.58 6.01 -7.16
C TYR A 49 -7.56 5.18 -6.35
N PRO A 50 -8.00 4.02 -6.87
CA PRO A 50 -8.86 3.10 -6.14
C PRO A 50 -8.24 2.70 -4.80
N THR A 51 -9.10 2.50 -3.80
CA THR A 51 -8.67 2.01 -2.49
C THR A 51 -8.08 0.61 -2.63
N CYS A 52 -6.84 0.45 -2.19
CA CYS A 52 -6.15 -0.83 -2.15
C CYS A 52 -6.40 -1.51 -0.81
N LEU A 53 -6.43 -2.85 -0.81
CA LEU A 53 -6.42 -3.64 0.41
C LEU A 53 -4.99 -4.12 0.69
N GLN A 54 -4.59 -4.07 1.95
CA GLN A 54 -3.33 -4.67 2.37
C GLN A 54 -3.47 -6.18 2.25
N VAL A 55 -2.79 -6.76 1.27
CA VAL A 55 -2.66 -8.22 1.17
C VAL A 55 -1.68 -8.66 2.24
N THR A 56 -2.18 -8.98 3.43
CA THR A 56 -1.35 -9.65 4.44
C THR A 56 -1.03 -11.04 3.90
N ALA A 57 0.20 -11.23 3.41
CA ALA A 57 0.78 -12.55 3.18
C ALA A 57 1.02 -13.21 4.55
N LYS A 58 -0.05 -13.60 5.24
CA LYS A 58 -0.02 -14.33 6.50
C LYS A 58 -0.83 -15.63 6.46
N ASP A 59 -1.20 -16.09 5.28
CA ASP A 59 -1.68 -17.45 5.10
C ASP A 59 -0.51 -18.30 4.58
N GLY A 60 -0.15 -19.30 5.40
CA GLY A 60 1.08 -20.08 5.31
C GLY A 60 1.29 -20.83 3.98
N PRO A 61 2.39 -21.60 3.87
CA PRO A 61 2.81 -22.16 2.60
C PRO A 61 1.70 -22.99 1.97
N PHE A 62 1.42 -22.72 0.70
CA PHE A 62 0.54 -23.53 -0.13
C PHE A 62 0.97 -25.00 -0.04
N ARG A 63 0.12 -25.86 0.54
CA ARG A 63 0.37 -27.30 0.60
C ARG A 63 -0.22 -27.97 -0.64
N THR A 64 0.64 -28.60 -1.43
CA THR A 64 0.24 -29.53 -2.49
C THR A 64 -0.27 -30.82 -1.84
N VAL A 65 -1.55 -31.15 -2.05
CA VAL A 65 -2.09 -32.47 -1.73
C VAL A 65 -1.93 -33.38 -2.95
N SER A 66 -0.88 -34.21 -2.98
CA SER A 66 -0.81 -35.28 -3.98
C SER A 66 -1.74 -36.41 -3.54
N ARG A 67 -2.83 -36.60 -4.27
CA ARG A 67 -3.74 -37.73 -4.06
C ARG A 67 -3.12 -38.98 -4.71
N ARG A 68 -2.47 -39.83 -3.91
CA ARG A 68 -2.22 -41.23 -4.30
C ARG A 68 -3.51 -42.01 -4.13
N SER A 69 -4.13 -42.43 -5.23
CA SER A 69 -5.10 -43.52 -5.22
C SER A 69 -4.31 -44.80 -5.54
N GLY A 70 -4.26 -45.71 -4.56
CA GLY A 70 -3.77 -47.07 -4.74
C GLY A 70 -4.81 -47.96 -5.41
#